data_AF-A0A9D5PCR4-F1
#
_entry.id   AF-A0A9D5PCR4-F1
#
_cell.length_a   1.000
_cell.length_b   1.000
_cell.length_c   1.000
_cell.angle_alpha   90.00
_cell.angle_beta   90.00
_cell.angle_gamma   90.00
#
_symmetry.space_group_name_H-M   'P 1'
#
loop_
_entity.id
_entity.type
_entity.pdbx_description
1 polymer ?
#
loop_
_entity_poly.entity_id
_entity_poly.type
_entity_poly.pdbx_seq_one_letter_code
_entity_poly.pdbx_strand_id
1 'polypeptide(L)'
;MNSEKISSIVLAVLVAIAAIVCVLFCVGGSQEEIYSGEAFDAPNYTGAVLNVVYIFLCLAIVATVVSAILSFIIKLKNDKRSAYTSLAMIVALTLLCGITYAIGDGTPLNMPNYDGKENTEGYLKLADMSLYSIYTLFVLAAIAALFNVTLAKSINKIK
;
A
#
# COMPACT_ATOMS: atom_id res chain seq x y z
N MET A 1 14.97 -21.71 16.51
CA MET A 1 13.56 -21.27 16.31
C MET A 1 13.30 -21.23 14.82
N ASN A 2 12.33 -21.99 14.30
CA ASN A 2 12.12 -22.11 12.84
C ASN A 2 11.58 -20.79 12.27
N SER A 3 11.96 -20.45 11.03
CA SER A 3 11.59 -19.19 10.36
C SER A 3 10.08 -18.92 10.34
N GLU A 4 9.27 -19.97 10.21
CA GLU A 4 7.79 -19.88 10.26
C GLU A 4 7.27 -19.38 11.61
N LYS A 5 7.88 -19.84 12.71
CA LYS A 5 7.51 -19.41 14.07
C LYS A 5 7.87 -17.95 14.30
N ILE A 6 9.01 -17.50 13.77
CA ILE A 6 9.44 -16.10 13.85
C ILE A 6 8.44 -15.21 13.09
N SER A 7 8.09 -15.57 11.85
CA SER A 7 7.13 -14.82 11.04
C SER A 7 5.75 -14.75 11.70
N SER A 8 5.25 -15.87 12.23
CA SER A 8 3.95 -15.93 12.91
C SER A 8 3.92 -15.08 14.18
N ILE A 9 5.00 -15.05 14.97
CA ILE A 9 5.08 -14.23 16.19
C ILE A 9 5.11 -12.75 15.83
N VAL A 10 5.92 -12.36 14.84
CA VAL A 10 6.01 -10.96 14.39
C VAL A 10 4.64 -10.48 13.89
N LEU A 11 3.94 -11.28 13.08
CA LEU A 11 2.59 -10.96 12.62
C LEU A 11 1.61 -10.82 13.79
N ALA A 12 1.63 -11.76 14.72
CA ALA A 12 0.74 -11.73 15.89
C ALA A 12 0.94 -10.47 16.74
N VAL A 13 2.21 -10.04 16.93
CA VAL A 13 2.53 -8.80 17.65
C VAL A 13 2.01 -7.57 16.91
N LEU A 14 2.23 -7.47 15.59
CA LEU A 14 1.75 -6.34 14.79
C LEU A 14 0.21 -6.24 14.83
N VAL A 15 -0.48 -7.38 14.68
CA VAL A 15 -1.94 -7.44 14.75
C VAL A 15 -2.44 -7.08 16.15
N ALA A 16 -1.77 -7.56 17.22
CA ALA A 16 -2.13 -7.22 18.59
C ALA A 16 -2.01 -5.71 18.85
N ILE A 17 -0.93 -5.06 18.40
CA ILE A 17 -0.74 -3.61 18.54
C ILE A 17 -1.85 -2.85 17.82
N ALA A 18 -2.14 -3.21 16.56
CA ALA A 18 -3.21 -2.58 15.80
C ALA A 18 -4.58 -2.77 16.47
N ALA A 19 -4.89 -4.00 16.92
CA ALA A 19 -6.14 -4.31 17.59
C ALA A 19 -6.32 -3.51 18.88
N ILE A 20 -5.28 -3.40 19.72
CA ILE A 20 -5.33 -2.62 20.97
C ILE A 20 -5.66 -1.16 20.67
N VAL A 21 -4.98 -0.56 19.69
CA VAL A 21 -5.16 0.86 19.35
C VAL A 21 -6.51 1.11 18.69
N CYS A 22 -7.00 0.18 17.87
CA CYS A 22 -8.36 0.23 17.34
C CYS A 22 -9.42 0.13 18.44
N VAL A 23 -9.25 -0.75 19.44
CA VAL A 23 -10.16 -0.84 20.58
C VAL A 23 -10.17 0.48 21.35
N LEU A 24 -9.00 1.05 21.65
CA LEU A 24 -8.89 2.36 22.29
C LEU A 24 -9.61 3.44 21.47
N PHE A 25 -9.49 3.44 20.14
CA PHE A 25 -10.22 4.37 19.29
C PHE A 25 -11.74 4.20 19.35
N CYS A 26 -12.24 2.97 19.35
CA CYS A 26 -13.68 2.71 19.34
C CYS A 26 -14.36 2.93 20.69
N VAL A 27 -13.69 2.63 21.81
CA VAL A 27 -14.31 2.68 23.16
C VAL A 27 -13.68 3.69 24.11
N GLY A 28 -12.60 4.34 23.71
CA GLY A 28 -11.82 5.25 24.55
C GLY A 28 -12.42 6.64 24.76
N GLY A 29 -13.68 6.82 24.38
CA GLY A 29 -14.40 8.09 24.49
C GLY A 29 -14.03 9.10 23.41
N SER A 30 -14.63 10.27 23.54
CA SER A 30 -14.55 11.35 22.58
C SER A 30 -14.00 12.62 23.24
N GLN A 31 -13.46 13.50 22.42
CA GLN A 31 -12.92 14.78 22.80
C GLN A 31 -13.47 15.84 21.86
N GLU A 32 -13.93 16.94 22.44
CA GLU A 32 -14.45 18.07 21.68
C GLU A 32 -13.29 18.78 20.98
N GLU A 33 -13.36 18.84 19.66
CA GLU A 33 -12.40 19.52 18.82
C GLU A 33 -13.13 20.58 17.98
N ILE A 34 -12.52 21.76 17.84
CA ILE A 34 -13.10 22.83 17.04
C ILE A 34 -12.60 22.68 15.61
N TYR A 35 -13.52 22.37 14.70
CA TYR A 35 -13.27 22.29 13.26
C TYR A 35 -14.11 23.34 12.54
N SER A 36 -13.44 24.25 11.82
CA SER A 36 -14.11 25.34 11.08
C SER A 36 -15.09 26.18 11.91
N GLY A 37 -14.83 26.33 13.21
CA GLY A 37 -15.65 27.14 14.12
C GLY A 37 -16.84 26.40 14.75
N GLU A 38 -17.05 25.13 14.43
CA GLU A 38 -18.07 24.27 15.04
C GLU A 38 -17.41 23.23 15.97
N ALA A 39 -18.07 22.94 17.09
CA ALA A 39 -17.66 21.89 18.00
C ALA A 39 -17.99 20.53 17.39
N PHE A 40 -16.98 19.69 17.19
CA PHE A 40 -17.11 18.33 16.68
C PHE A 40 -16.54 17.36 17.70
N ASP A 41 -17.31 16.32 18.01
CA ASP A 41 -16.90 15.32 18.99
C ASP A 41 -16.07 14.23 18.28
N ALA A 42 -14.75 14.35 18.35
CA ALA A 42 -13.80 13.46 17.70
C ALA A 42 -13.41 12.30 18.64
N PRO A 43 -13.13 11.09 18.14
CA PRO A 43 -12.59 10.02 18.98
C PRO A 43 -11.22 10.42 19.57
N ASN A 44 -11.07 10.27 20.89
CA ASN A 44 -9.88 10.72 21.63
C ASN A 44 -8.56 10.12 21.09
N TYR A 45 -8.60 8.86 20.66
CA TYR A 45 -7.41 8.13 20.19
C TYR A 45 -7.19 8.20 18.67
N THR A 46 -7.81 9.15 17.96
CA THR A 46 -7.60 9.34 16.50
C THR A 46 -6.13 9.51 16.16
N GLY A 47 -5.41 10.34 16.90
CA GLY A 47 -3.96 10.55 16.70
C GLY A 47 -3.12 9.29 16.95
N ALA A 48 -3.53 8.45 17.92
CA ALA A 48 -2.84 7.19 18.20
C ALA A 48 -2.98 6.18 17.06
N VAL A 49 -4.19 6.06 16.49
CA VAL A 49 -4.43 5.23 15.30
C VAL A 49 -3.58 5.74 14.13
N LEU A 50 -3.59 7.05 13.86
CA LEU A 50 -2.80 7.64 12.77
C LEU A 50 -1.31 7.34 12.93
N ASN A 51 -0.76 7.49 14.14
CA ASN A 51 0.64 7.21 14.42
C ASN A 51 1.01 5.73 14.16
N VAL A 52 0.17 4.79 14.58
CA VAL A 52 0.41 3.36 14.33
C VAL A 52 0.36 3.05 12.84
N VAL A 53 -0.61 3.61 12.12
CA VAL A 53 -0.72 3.48 10.65
C VAL A 53 0.55 4.03 9.98
N TYR A 54 1.04 5.21 10.37
CA TYR A 54 2.29 5.76 9.81
C TYR A 54 3.51 4.89 10.12
N ILE A 55 3.64 4.37 11.34
CA ILE A 55 4.74 3.46 11.70
C ILE A 55 4.70 2.19 10.84
N PHE A 56 3.52 1.59 10.69
CA PHE A 56 3.35 0.36 9.90
C PHE A 56 3.59 0.62 8.42
N LEU A 57 3.14 1.76 7.90
CA LEU A 57 3.40 2.18 6.53
C LEU A 57 4.90 2.34 6.28
N CYS A 58 5.62 3.07 7.14
CA CYS A 58 7.07 3.24 7.03
C CYS A 58 7.81 1.90 7.09
N LEU A 59 7.42 1.01 8.01
CA LEU A 59 8.01 -0.32 8.13
C LEU A 59 7.75 -1.17 6.88
N ALA A 60 6.55 -1.10 6.31
CA ALA A 60 6.20 -1.80 5.08
C ALA A 60 7.01 -1.29 3.88
N ILE A 61 7.18 0.03 3.74
CA ILE A 61 8.00 0.65 2.69
C ILE A 61 9.45 0.15 2.81
N VAL A 62 10.05 0.22 4.00
CA VAL A 62 11.42 -0.24 4.24
C VAL A 62 11.57 -1.73 3.91
N ALA A 63 10.65 -2.57 4.41
CA ALA A 63 10.68 -4.00 4.14
C ALA A 63 10.57 -4.31 2.63
N THR A 64 9.72 -3.57 1.91
CA THR A 64 9.55 -3.72 0.45
C THR A 64 10.82 -3.34 -0.30
N VAL A 65 11.43 -2.20 0.03
CA VAL A 65 12.66 -1.72 -0.62
C VAL A 65 13.82 -2.67 -0.35
N VAL A 66 14.00 -3.10 0.91
CA VAL A 66 15.06 -4.07 1.27
C VAL A 66 14.86 -5.39 0.53
N SER A 67 13.62 -5.89 0.48
CA SER A 67 13.30 -7.14 -0.21
C SER A 67 13.55 -7.05 -1.72
N ALA A 68 13.22 -5.90 -2.34
CA ALA A 68 13.47 -5.66 -3.76
C ALA A 68 14.97 -5.65 -4.07
N ILE A 69 15.78 -4.96 -3.25
CA ILE A 69 17.25 -4.89 -3.41
C ILE A 69 17.88 -6.28 -3.23
N LEU A 70 17.53 -7.01 -2.17
CA LEU A 70 18.05 -8.35 -1.92
C LEU A 70 17.67 -9.32 -3.05
N SER A 71 16.42 -9.26 -3.52
CA SER A 71 15.96 -10.07 -4.66
C SER A 71 16.74 -9.76 -5.93
N PHE A 72 17.07 -8.50 -6.17
CA PHE A 72 17.88 -8.09 -7.31
C PHE A 72 19.32 -8.63 -7.23
N ILE A 73 19.98 -8.49 -6.07
CA ILE A 73 21.36 -8.98 -5.86
C ILE A 73 21.44 -10.51 -6.03
N ILE A 74 20.48 -11.24 -5.47
CA ILE A 74 20.42 -12.71 -5.60
C ILE A 74 20.24 -13.11 -7.06
N LYS A 75 19.35 -12.43 -7.80
CA LYS A 75 19.12 -12.71 -9.24
C LYS A 75 20.34 -12.39 -10.09
N LEU A 76 21.04 -11.30 -9.82
CA LEU A 76 22.28 -10.94 -10.51
C LEU A 76 23.37 -12.03 -10.38
N LYS A 77 23.50 -12.63 -9.19
CA LYS A 77 24.52 -13.64 -8.93
C LYS A 77 24.20 -15.00 -9.57
N ASN A 78 22.92 -15.34 -9.67
CA ASN A 78 22.50 -16.69 -10.04
C ASN A 78 22.13 -16.85 -11.52
N ASP A 79 21.55 -15.84 -12.18
CA ASP A 79 21.20 -15.92 -13.60
C ASP A 79 21.04 -14.53 -14.23
N LYS A 80 21.87 -14.23 -15.23
CA LYS A 80 21.83 -12.95 -15.97
C LYS A 80 20.45 -12.71 -16.58
N ARG A 81 19.78 -13.74 -17.09
CA ARG A 81 18.48 -13.61 -17.77
C ARG A 81 17.37 -13.20 -16.80
N SER A 82 17.35 -13.81 -15.61
CA SER A 82 16.39 -13.49 -14.55
C SER A 82 16.59 -12.07 -13.98
N ALA A 83 17.85 -11.62 -13.91
CA ALA A 83 18.17 -10.26 -13.49
C ALA A 83 17.59 -9.20 -14.45
N TYR A 84 17.73 -9.38 -15.77
CA TYR A 84 17.14 -8.47 -16.75
C TYR A 84 15.61 -8.40 -16.63
N THR A 85 14.94 -9.52 -16.41
CA THR A 85 13.48 -9.53 -16.19
C THR A 85 13.10 -8.78 -14.92
N SER A 86 13.87 -8.90 -13.84
CA SER A 86 13.60 -8.15 -12.60
C SER A 86 13.77 -6.64 -12.77
N LEU A 87 14.76 -6.22 -13.55
CA LEU A 87 14.97 -4.81 -13.87
C LEU A 87 13.86 -4.28 -14.78
N ALA A 88 13.47 -5.06 -15.80
CA ALA A 88 12.37 -4.70 -16.70
C ALA A 88 11.06 -4.49 -15.94
N MET A 89 10.77 -5.32 -14.94
CA MET A 89 9.58 -5.16 -14.09
C MET A 89 9.63 -3.88 -13.24
N ILE A 90 10.78 -3.53 -12.68
CA ILE A 90 10.95 -2.27 -11.93
C ILE A 90 10.74 -1.08 -12.86
N VAL A 91 11.34 -1.10 -14.05
CA VAL A 91 11.16 -0.04 -15.05
C VAL A 91 9.69 0.09 -15.47
N ALA A 92 9.01 -1.04 -15.73
CA ALA A 92 7.60 -1.04 -16.08
C ALA A 92 6.72 -0.46 -14.96
N LEU A 93 7.01 -0.80 -13.70
CA LEU A 93 6.28 -0.26 -12.54
C LEU A 93 6.52 1.25 -12.39
N THR A 94 7.76 1.72 -12.51
CA THR A 94 8.09 3.15 -12.46
C THR A 94 7.43 3.92 -13.60
N LEU A 95 7.40 3.37 -14.81
CA LEU A 95 6.70 3.96 -15.95
C LEU A 95 5.19 4.04 -15.72
N LEU A 96 4.57 2.96 -15.22
CA LEU A 96 3.15 2.96 -14.86
C LEU A 96 2.85 4.09 -13.86
N CYS A 97 3.60 4.14 -12.76
CA CYS A 97 3.49 5.19 -11.75
C CYS A 97 3.61 6.59 -12.36
N GLY A 98 4.63 6.83 -13.20
CA GLY A 98 4.83 8.12 -13.86
C GLY A 98 3.69 8.52 -14.79
N ILE A 99 3.15 7.58 -15.58
CA ILE A 99 1.99 7.82 -16.44
C ILE A 99 0.76 8.13 -15.60
N THR A 100 0.50 7.34 -14.55
CA THR A 100 -0.67 7.53 -13.68
C THR A 100 -0.62 8.85 -12.90
N TYR A 101 0.57 9.33 -12.54
CA TYR A 101 0.75 10.65 -11.95
C TYR A 101 0.51 11.77 -12.98
N ALA A 102 0.98 11.60 -14.22
CA ALA A 102 0.82 12.61 -15.27
C ALA A 102 -0.65 12.81 -15.69
N ILE A 103 -1.46 11.76 -15.66
CA ILE A 103 -2.91 11.82 -15.94
C ILE A 103 -3.77 12.17 -14.71
N GLY A 104 -3.17 12.19 -13.51
CA GLY A 104 -3.87 12.52 -12.27
C GLY A 104 -4.37 13.96 -12.27
N ASP A 105 -5.52 14.19 -11.66
CA ASP A 105 -6.08 15.51 -11.52
C ASP A 105 -5.47 16.22 -10.31
N GLY A 106 -5.02 17.45 -10.55
CA GLY A 106 -4.44 18.32 -9.53
C GLY A 106 -5.42 19.36 -8.99
N THR A 107 -6.66 19.40 -9.49
CA THR A 107 -7.64 20.41 -9.12
C THR A 107 -8.03 20.25 -7.64
N PRO A 108 -7.79 21.27 -6.79
CA PRO A 108 -8.16 21.20 -5.38
C PRO A 108 -9.64 20.85 -5.23
N LEU A 109 -9.91 19.84 -4.42
CA LEU A 109 -11.27 19.37 -4.22
C LEU A 109 -12.05 20.39 -3.39
N ASN A 110 -13.29 20.66 -3.79
CA ASN A 110 -14.19 21.47 -2.99
C ASN A 110 -14.69 20.64 -1.80
N MET A 111 -13.95 20.71 -0.70
CA MET A 111 -14.27 20.01 0.54
C MET A 111 -14.91 20.99 1.52
N PRO A 112 -16.22 20.88 1.80
CA PRO A 112 -16.87 21.69 2.81
C PRO A 112 -16.18 21.49 4.16
N ASN A 113 -15.86 22.58 4.87
CA ASN A 113 -15.26 22.57 6.21
C ASN A 113 -13.86 21.93 6.30
N TYR A 114 -13.10 21.91 5.20
CA TYR A 114 -11.70 21.46 5.20
C TYR A 114 -10.76 22.57 4.70
N ASP A 115 -9.96 23.11 5.62
CA ASP A 115 -8.89 24.10 5.34
C ASP A 115 -7.49 23.47 5.54
N GLY A 116 -7.39 22.15 5.32
CA GLY A 116 -6.15 21.42 5.51
C GLY A 116 -5.13 21.71 4.41
N LYS A 117 -3.85 21.78 4.77
CA LYS A 117 -2.72 22.07 3.86
C LYS A 117 -2.46 20.97 2.82
N GLU A 118 -3.11 19.82 2.95
CA GLU A 118 -2.87 18.65 2.11
C GLU A 118 -3.74 18.64 0.84
N ASN A 119 -4.73 19.54 0.71
CA ASN A 119 -5.52 19.70 -0.52
C ASN A 119 -4.76 20.56 -1.55
N THR A 120 -3.59 20.08 -1.98
CA THR A 120 -2.77 20.72 -3.01
C THR A 120 -2.51 19.77 -4.18
N GLU A 121 -2.17 20.33 -5.34
CA GLU A 121 -1.97 19.59 -6.59
C GLU A 121 -1.07 18.34 -6.42
N GLY A 122 0.01 18.44 -5.65
CA GLY A 122 0.95 17.34 -5.47
C GLY A 122 0.34 16.13 -4.75
N TYR A 123 -0.42 16.34 -3.68
CA TYR A 123 -1.04 15.26 -2.93
C TYR A 123 -2.22 14.64 -3.67
N LEU A 124 -2.98 15.45 -4.41
CA LEU A 124 -4.09 14.95 -5.22
C LEU A 124 -3.58 14.07 -6.35
N LYS A 125 -2.56 14.51 -7.09
CA LYS A 125 -1.92 13.69 -8.12
C LYS A 125 -1.27 12.43 -7.56
N LEU A 126 -0.71 12.50 -6.35
CA LEU A 126 -0.17 11.31 -5.67
C LEU A 126 -1.28 10.31 -5.31
N ALA A 127 -2.42 10.79 -4.82
CA ALA A 127 -3.58 9.95 -4.53
C ALA A 127 -4.11 9.29 -5.82
N ASP A 128 -4.32 10.07 -6.87
CA ASP A 128 -4.77 9.58 -8.18
C ASP A 128 -3.79 8.57 -8.80
N MET A 129 -2.48 8.88 -8.75
CA MET A 129 -1.42 7.97 -9.17
C MET A 129 -1.56 6.61 -8.48
N SER A 130 -1.77 6.60 -7.17
CA SER A 130 -1.89 5.38 -6.38
C SER A 130 -3.14 4.57 -6.77
N LEU A 131 -4.28 5.23 -6.94
CA LEU A 131 -5.54 4.60 -7.33
C LEU A 131 -5.46 4.00 -8.75
N TYR A 132 -5.03 4.79 -9.74
CA TYR A 132 -4.91 4.31 -11.11
C TYR A 132 -3.89 3.20 -11.26
N SER A 133 -2.77 3.26 -10.54
CA SER A 133 -1.77 2.19 -10.52
C SER A 133 -2.35 0.89 -9.95
N ILE A 134 -3.04 0.97 -8.80
CA ILE A 134 -3.66 -0.20 -8.16
C ILE A 134 -4.75 -0.80 -9.04
N TYR A 135 -5.65 0.01 -9.61
CA TYR A 135 -6.71 -0.47 -10.50
C TYR A 135 -6.14 -1.15 -11.75
N THR A 136 -5.11 -0.57 -12.36
CA THR A 136 -4.45 -1.15 -13.53
C THR A 136 -3.80 -2.49 -13.18
N LEU A 137 -3.03 -2.55 -12.09
CA LEU A 137 -2.39 -3.78 -11.64
C LEU A 137 -3.40 -4.86 -11.24
N PHE A 138 -4.51 -4.47 -10.61
CA PHE A 138 -5.57 -5.39 -10.23
C PHE A 138 -6.22 -6.05 -11.45
N VAL A 139 -6.56 -5.26 -12.48
CA VAL A 139 -7.13 -5.77 -13.73
C VAL A 139 -6.12 -6.68 -14.45
N LEU A 140 -4.86 -6.27 -14.56
CA LEU A 140 -3.81 -7.08 -15.16
C LEU A 140 -3.60 -8.40 -14.42
N ALA A 141 -3.60 -8.37 -13.08
CA ALA A 141 -3.46 -9.56 -12.24
C ALA A 141 -4.66 -10.51 -12.41
N ALA A 142 -5.88 -9.98 -12.45
CA ALA A 142 -7.08 -10.77 -12.69
C ALA A 142 -7.04 -11.47 -14.06
N ILE A 143 -6.66 -10.73 -15.11
CA ILE A 143 -6.50 -11.28 -16.47
C ILE A 143 -5.42 -12.37 -16.48
N ALA A 144 -4.24 -12.11 -15.89
CA ALA A 144 -3.15 -13.08 -15.81
C ALA A 144 -3.56 -14.36 -15.06
N ALA A 145 -4.32 -14.23 -13.96
CA ALA A 145 -4.83 -15.37 -13.21
C ALA A 145 -5.79 -16.23 -14.04
N LEU A 146 -6.70 -15.61 -14.80
CA LEU A 146 -7.64 -16.33 -15.67
C LEU A 146 -6.91 -17.09 -16.79
N PHE A 147 -5.92 -16.47 -17.43
CA PHE A 147 -5.10 -17.14 -18.45
C PHE A 147 -4.29 -18.29 -17.86
N ASN A 148 -3.68 -18.12 -16.68
CA ASN A 148 -2.91 -19.18 -16.03
C ASN A 148 -3.77 -20.40 -15.70
N VAL A 149 -4.97 -20.21 -15.16
CA VAL A 149 -5.91 -21.32 -14.88
C VAL A 149 -6.33 -22.01 -16.18
N THR A 150 -6.58 -21.25 -17.25
CA THR A 150 -6.98 -21.78 -18.56
C THR A 150 -5.87 -22.61 -19.21
N LEU A 151 -4.62 -22.12 -19.15
CA LEU A 151 -3.44 -22.85 -19.65
C LEU A 151 -3.17 -24.12 -18.85
N ALA A 152 -3.23 -24.04 -17.52
CA ALA A 152 -3.05 -25.21 -16.64
C ALA A 152 -4.09 -26.30 -16.93
N LYS A 153 -5.35 -25.91 -17.18
CA LYS A 153 -6.43 -26.83 -17.53
C LYS A 153 -6.25 -27.46 -18.91
N SER A 154 -5.73 -26.70 -19.89
CA SER A 154 -5.43 -27.19 -21.23
C SER A 154 -4.32 -28.25 -21.22
N ILE A 155 -3.25 -28.01 -20.47
CA ILE A 155 -2.11 -28.94 -20.35
C ILE A 155 -2.52 -30.26 -19.68
N ASN A 156 -3.35 -30.20 -18.63
CA ASN A 156 -3.84 -31.41 -17.96
C ASN A 156 -4.83 -32.25 -18.80
N LYS A 157 -5.39 -31.68 -19.88
CA LYS A 157 -6.30 -32.40 -20.78
C LYS A 157 -5.57 -33.17 -21.88
N ILE A 158 -4.27 -32.93 -22.05
CA ILE A 158 -3.40 -33.54 -23.07
C ILE A 158 -2.58 -34.70 -22.48
N LYS A 159 -2.52 -34.82 -21.15
CA LYS A 159 -2.04 -36.01 -20.44
C LYS A 159 -3.18 -37.00 -20.21
#